data_AF-A0A173MPC5-F1
#
_entry.id   AF-A0A173MPC5-F1
#
_cell.length_a   1.000
_cell.length_b   1.000
_cell.length_c   1.000
_cell.angle_alpha   90.00
_cell.angle_beta   90.00
_cell.angle_gamma   90.00
#
_symmetry.space_group_name_H-M   'P 1'
#
loop_
_entity.id
_entity.type
_entity.pdbx_description
1 polymer ?
#
loop_
_entity_poly.entity_id
_entity_poly.type
_entity_poly.pdbx_seq_one_letter_code
_entity_poly.pdbx_strand_id
1 'polypeptide(L)'
;MYTKTICLFLLVLCAPVLLQAQQKESYQYPFSSDIYQQIQKDSAVYWGGGIASTDLSFIGLFREGLMEYDKPRQSKKTITAADSLRFATQYHPVEARQYILEKAKQNRVVMFNEAHYNPRHRVFVTSLLKNLRQQGYTYLAAETFAVDSFFFREKHPVFFTGLYSREPQFGNMIREAISLGFHLYPYESTDTLYTQAAREEGEANHLNKLLQQHPEAKVIVYCGFDHIKEDTIKGWGLPMAGRLKVMSGIDPYTVDQVVLAEKADSTMNSPYYSMVRSNTYAILVDSAGNAYNNRKVDALLYSPPAYTIHNRENWVFENGRLPYLLDKIKVEVSYPFLAKVYLAGDDRECAIPVDIREIRSKEELKKTALALFAREQCIISLVDKKGKTQSWVVEAGSFSR
;
A
#
# COMPACT_ATOMS: atom_id res chain seq x y z
N MET A 1 6.21 -17.40 -83.75
CA MET A 1 7.44 -17.41 -82.93
C MET A 1 7.54 -16.06 -82.23
N TYR A 2 6.78 -15.87 -81.15
CA TYR A 2 6.80 -14.63 -80.37
C TYR A 2 6.59 -14.95 -78.88
N THR A 3 7.35 -14.22 -78.10
CA THR A 3 7.74 -14.33 -76.70
C THR A 3 6.56 -14.33 -75.72
N LYS A 4 6.59 -15.23 -74.74
CA LYS A 4 5.78 -15.12 -73.52
C LYS A 4 6.40 -14.06 -72.61
N THR A 5 5.71 -12.93 -72.43
CA THR A 5 5.99 -11.99 -71.34
C THR A 5 5.05 -12.32 -70.18
N ILE A 6 5.60 -12.81 -69.08
CA ILE A 6 4.88 -12.98 -67.81
C ILE A 6 4.93 -11.62 -67.10
N CYS A 7 3.81 -10.90 -67.09
CA CYS A 7 3.61 -9.76 -66.20
C CYS A 7 3.15 -10.28 -64.83
N LEU A 8 4.04 -10.16 -63.84
CA LEU A 8 3.77 -10.41 -62.43
C LEU A 8 2.91 -9.25 -61.91
N PHE A 9 1.62 -9.49 -61.61
CA PHE A 9 0.82 -8.55 -60.85
C PHE A 9 1.26 -8.61 -59.39
N LEU A 10 1.98 -7.58 -58.92
CA LEU A 10 2.17 -7.33 -57.50
C LEU A 10 0.84 -6.86 -56.91
N LEU A 11 0.13 -7.77 -56.25
CA LEU A 11 -0.98 -7.45 -55.37
C LEU A 11 -0.38 -6.90 -54.06
N VAL A 12 -0.32 -5.57 -53.93
CA VAL A 12 -0.06 -4.90 -52.65
C VAL A 12 -1.30 -5.13 -51.77
N LEU A 13 -1.26 -6.19 -50.97
CA LEU A 13 -2.19 -6.39 -49.86
C LEU A 13 -1.82 -5.40 -48.76
N CYS A 14 -2.45 -4.23 -48.75
CA CYS A 14 -2.56 -3.41 -47.56
C CYS A 14 -3.37 -4.21 -46.52
N ALA A 15 -2.68 -4.92 -45.63
CA ALA A 15 -3.31 -5.43 -44.42
C ALA A 15 -3.75 -4.23 -43.56
N PRO A 16 -5.02 -4.13 -43.15
CA PRO A 16 -5.42 -3.13 -42.18
C PRO A 16 -4.70 -3.47 -40.88
N VAL A 17 -3.81 -2.58 -40.44
CA VAL A 17 -3.32 -2.58 -39.06
C VAL A 17 -4.55 -2.32 -38.19
N LEU A 18 -5.14 -3.39 -37.67
CA LEU A 18 -6.08 -3.32 -36.57
C LEU A 18 -5.28 -2.77 -35.38
N LEU A 19 -5.35 -1.45 -35.19
CA LEU A 19 -5.17 -0.83 -33.90
C LEU A 19 -6.19 -1.48 -32.97
N GLN A 20 -5.77 -2.54 -32.26
CA GLN A 20 -6.47 -2.95 -31.06
C GLN A 20 -6.32 -1.80 -30.07
N ALA A 21 -7.30 -0.91 -30.06
CA ALA A 21 -7.56 -0.09 -28.89
C ALA A 21 -7.82 -1.07 -27.76
N GLN A 22 -6.82 -1.29 -26.92
CA GLN A 22 -6.91 -2.13 -25.74
C GLN A 22 -8.05 -1.55 -24.90
N GLN A 23 -9.15 -2.29 -24.83
CA GLN A 23 -10.36 -1.89 -24.12
C GLN A 23 -9.93 -1.62 -22.66
N LYS A 24 -9.98 -0.36 -22.19
CA LYS A 24 -9.73 -0.02 -20.78
C LYS A 24 -10.68 -0.90 -19.96
N GLU A 25 -10.18 -1.95 -19.32
CA GLU A 25 -10.98 -2.74 -18.40
C GLU A 25 -11.43 -1.80 -17.27
N SER A 26 -12.73 -1.62 -17.11
CA SER A 26 -13.29 -0.83 -16.02
C SER A 26 -13.20 -1.65 -14.72
N TYR A 27 -12.38 -1.22 -13.77
CA TYR A 27 -12.37 -1.81 -12.43
C TYR A 27 -13.49 -1.23 -11.56
N GLN A 28 -14.18 -2.10 -10.83
CA GLN A 28 -15.19 -1.70 -9.86
C GLN A 28 -14.82 -2.26 -8.48
N TYR A 29 -14.82 -1.38 -7.49
CA TYR A 29 -14.69 -1.79 -6.09
C TYR A 29 -15.88 -2.66 -5.69
N PRO A 30 -15.64 -3.85 -5.11
CA PRO A 30 -16.70 -4.75 -4.68
C PRO A 30 -17.39 -4.22 -3.41
N PHE A 31 -18.62 -4.68 -3.14
CA PHE A 31 -19.24 -4.49 -1.84
C PHE A 31 -18.76 -5.58 -0.86
N SER A 32 -18.76 -5.30 0.44
CA SER A 32 -18.34 -6.29 1.44
C SER A 32 -19.10 -7.60 1.35
N SER A 33 -20.41 -7.58 1.06
CA SER A 33 -21.18 -8.80 0.87
C SER A 33 -20.62 -9.68 -0.25
N ASP A 34 -20.08 -9.08 -1.32
CA ASP A 34 -19.55 -9.81 -2.47
C ASP A 34 -18.18 -10.37 -2.12
N ILE A 35 -17.35 -9.60 -1.40
CA ILE A 35 -16.08 -10.09 -0.81
C ILE A 35 -16.34 -11.29 0.10
N TYR A 36 -17.32 -11.19 1.00
CA TYR A 36 -17.68 -12.26 1.93
C TYR A 36 -18.23 -13.52 1.25
N GLN A 37 -18.97 -13.36 0.14
CA GLN A 37 -19.40 -14.49 -0.68
C GLN A 37 -18.21 -15.19 -1.35
N GLN A 38 -17.20 -14.45 -1.78
CA GLN A 38 -15.99 -15.03 -2.37
C GLN A 38 -15.18 -15.83 -1.35
N ILE A 39 -15.06 -15.34 -0.09
CA ILE A 39 -14.40 -16.06 1.00
C ILE A 39 -15.00 -17.46 1.23
N GLN A 40 -16.33 -17.56 1.19
CA GLN A 40 -17.03 -18.84 1.41
C GLN A 40 -16.68 -19.86 0.31
N LYS A 41 -16.42 -19.40 -0.91
CA LYS A 41 -16.06 -20.24 -2.06
C LYS A 41 -14.57 -20.63 -2.06
N ASP A 42 -13.69 -19.75 -1.60
CA ASP A 42 -12.23 -19.88 -1.71
C ASP A 42 -11.54 -20.40 -0.44
N SER A 43 -12.30 -20.96 0.50
CA SER A 43 -11.83 -21.47 1.82
C SER A 43 -10.68 -22.50 1.75
N ALA A 44 -10.29 -22.96 0.56
CA ALA A 44 -9.20 -23.90 0.30
C ALA A 44 -7.85 -23.25 -0.13
N VAL A 45 -7.76 -21.94 -0.33
CA VAL A 45 -6.54 -21.30 -0.88
C VAL A 45 -5.55 -20.91 0.23
N TYR A 46 -4.27 -21.24 0.01
CA TYR A 46 -3.07 -21.07 0.85
C TYR A 46 -2.87 -19.69 1.53
N TRP A 47 -3.68 -18.69 1.18
CA TRP A 47 -3.65 -17.34 1.74
C TRP A 47 -4.70 -17.10 2.84
N GLY A 48 -5.57 -18.06 3.16
CA GLY A 48 -6.45 -18.08 4.34
C GLY A 48 -6.93 -16.70 4.82
N GLY A 49 -7.79 -16.04 4.04
CA GLY A 49 -8.34 -14.71 4.36
C GLY A 49 -7.52 -13.51 3.88
N GLY A 50 -6.28 -13.67 3.40
CA GLY A 50 -5.40 -12.57 2.97
C GLY A 50 -5.95 -11.70 1.83
N ILE A 51 -6.54 -12.32 0.80
CA ILE A 51 -7.14 -11.61 -0.34
C ILE A 51 -8.34 -10.78 0.12
N ALA A 52 -9.30 -11.41 0.79
CA ALA A 52 -10.49 -10.71 1.26
C ALA A 52 -10.20 -9.63 2.31
N SER A 53 -9.21 -9.85 3.18
CA SER A 53 -8.75 -8.82 4.11
C SER A 53 -8.20 -7.60 3.38
N THR A 54 -7.49 -7.85 2.29
CA THR A 54 -6.98 -6.80 1.40
C THR A 54 -8.12 -6.09 0.67
N ASP A 55 -9.09 -6.82 0.12
CA ASP A 55 -10.26 -6.22 -0.55
C ASP A 55 -11.14 -5.40 0.41
N LEU A 56 -11.33 -5.85 1.64
CA LEU A 56 -12.04 -5.08 2.68
C LEU A 56 -11.31 -3.76 2.98
N SER A 57 -9.97 -3.77 2.97
CA SER A 57 -9.18 -2.55 3.12
C SER A 57 -9.40 -1.58 1.95
N PHE A 58 -9.64 -2.07 0.73
CA PHE A 58 -9.85 -1.23 -0.45
C PHE A 58 -11.15 -0.42 -0.36
N ILE A 59 -12.12 -0.88 0.43
CA ILE A 59 -13.41 -0.20 0.63
C ILE A 59 -13.56 0.46 2.01
N GLY A 60 -12.43 0.67 2.70
CA GLY A 60 -12.39 1.40 3.97
C GLY A 60 -12.98 0.64 5.16
N LEU A 61 -13.03 -0.69 5.09
CA LEU A 61 -13.47 -1.58 6.18
C LEU A 61 -12.26 -2.19 6.89
N PHE A 62 -11.32 -1.34 7.34
CA PHE A 62 -10.00 -1.77 7.81
C PHE A 62 -10.07 -2.71 9.02
N ARG A 63 -10.89 -2.40 10.04
CA ARG A 63 -11.11 -3.31 11.18
C ARG A 63 -11.67 -4.67 10.78
N GLU A 64 -12.57 -4.72 9.81
CA GLU A 64 -13.11 -6.00 9.31
C GLU A 64 -12.03 -6.78 8.57
N GLY A 65 -11.23 -6.11 7.72
CA GLY A 65 -10.08 -6.73 7.06
C GLY A 65 -9.06 -7.30 8.06
N LEU A 66 -8.74 -6.56 9.12
CA LEU A 66 -7.86 -7.03 10.19
C LEU A 66 -8.45 -8.27 10.89
N MET A 67 -9.76 -8.26 11.18
CA MET A 67 -10.45 -9.40 11.78
C MET A 67 -10.40 -10.64 10.86
N GLU A 68 -10.71 -10.49 9.57
CA GLU A 68 -10.67 -11.60 8.62
C GLU A 68 -9.27 -12.21 8.50
N TYR A 69 -8.24 -11.38 8.51
CA TYR A 69 -6.86 -11.86 8.42
C TYR A 69 -6.47 -12.67 9.65
N ASP A 70 -6.88 -12.22 10.83
CA ASP A 70 -6.45 -12.86 12.07
C ASP A 70 -7.27 -14.13 12.41
N LYS A 71 -8.49 -14.28 11.90
CA LYS A 71 -9.38 -15.43 12.17
C LYS A 71 -8.72 -16.82 12.09
N PRO A 72 -8.00 -17.19 11.00
CA PRO A 72 -7.36 -18.51 10.89
C PRO A 72 -6.00 -18.58 11.60
N ARG A 73 -5.51 -17.48 12.18
CA ARG A 73 -4.16 -17.34 12.74
C ARG A 73 -4.16 -17.21 14.27
N GLN A 74 -5.24 -17.65 14.92
CA GLN A 74 -5.40 -17.63 16.37
C GLN A 74 -4.32 -18.48 17.06
N SER A 75 -3.21 -17.84 17.41
CA SER A 75 -2.14 -18.43 18.18
C SER A 75 -1.64 -17.42 19.20
N LYS A 76 -1.67 -17.80 20.47
CA LYS A 76 -1.07 -16.97 21.53
C LYS A 76 0.43 -17.13 21.47
N LYS A 77 1.11 -16.05 21.11
CA LYS A 77 2.57 -15.98 21.20
C LYS A 77 2.96 -15.78 22.66
N THR A 78 3.99 -16.50 23.10
CA THR A 78 4.56 -16.35 24.44
C THR A 78 5.96 -15.78 24.35
N ILE A 79 6.40 -15.16 25.44
CA ILE A 79 7.74 -14.62 25.62
C ILE A 79 8.27 -15.12 26.97
N THR A 80 9.56 -15.40 27.04
CA THR A 80 10.18 -15.82 28.30
C THR A 80 10.28 -14.65 29.28
N ALA A 81 10.34 -14.93 30.58
CA ALA A 81 10.55 -13.88 31.58
C ALA A 81 11.88 -13.14 31.37
N ALA A 82 12.93 -13.87 30.95
CA ALA A 82 14.24 -13.30 30.65
C ALA A 82 14.20 -12.36 29.45
N ASP A 83 13.56 -12.75 28.34
CA ASP A 83 13.44 -11.90 27.16
C ASP A 83 12.55 -10.68 27.43
N SER A 84 11.47 -10.85 28.21
CA SER A 84 10.59 -9.76 28.63
C SER A 84 11.36 -8.72 29.46
N LEU A 85 12.12 -9.18 30.46
CA LEU A 85 12.95 -8.32 31.31
C LEU A 85 14.03 -7.63 30.48
N ARG A 86 14.70 -8.35 29.58
CA ARG A 86 15.72 -7.79 28.70
C ARG A 86 15.14 -6.66 27.84
N PHE A 87 14.02 -6.91 27.17
CA PHE A 87 13.38 -5.89 26.34
C PHE A 87 12.95 -4.68 27.15
N ALA A 88 12.29 -4.88 28.30
CA ALA A 88 11.76 -3.80 29.12
C ALA A 88 12.82 -2.94 29.80
N THR A 89 14.02 -3.48 30.06
CA THR A 89 15.10 -2.77 30.75
C THR A 89 16.16 -2.19 29.83
N GLN A 90 16.38 -2.80 28.66
CA GLN A 90 17.42 -2.36 27.74
C GLN A 90 16.91 -1.41 26.67
N TYR A 91 15.60 -1.43 26.36
CA TYR A 91 15.04 -0.65 25.25
C TYR A 91 14.02 0.38 25.72
N HIS A 92 14.07 1.54 25.09
CA HIS A 92 13.10 2.62 25.31
C HIS A 92 12.60 3.16 23.95
N PRO A 93 11.35 3.67 23.88
CA PRO A 93 10.80 4.20 22.64
C PRO A 93 11.38 5.59 22.33
N VAL A 94 11.72 5.81 21.07
CA VAL A 94 12.01 7.13 20.47
C VAL A 94 11.06 7.39 19.30
N GLU A 95 10.83 8.66 18.95
CA GLU A 95 9.93 9.02 17.85
C GLU A 95 10.43 8.43 16.53
N ALA A 96 9.58 7.61 15.88
CA ALA A 96 10.02 6.78 14.78
C ALA A 96 10.42 7.57 13.54
N ARG A 97 9.70 8.64 13.19
CA ARG A 97 9.96 9.40 11.96
C ARG A 97 11.32 10.05 12.03
N GLN A 98 11.64 10.71 13.14
CA GLN A 98 12.94 11.32 13.38
C GLN A 98 14.05 10.27 13.33
N TYR A 99 13.90 9.15 14.04
CA TYR A 99 14.93 8.10 14.06
C TYR A 99 15.20 7.55 12.66
N ILE A 100 14.15 7.21 11.90
CA ILE A 100 14.28 6.68 10.55
C ILE A 100 14.88 7.73 9.60
N LEU A 101 14.50 9.01 9.72
CA LEU A 101 15.09 10.08 8.92
C LEU A 101 16.57 10.30 9.22
N GLU A 102 17.05 10.07 10.44
CA GLU A 102 18.49 10.10 10.74
C GLU A 102 19.23 8.92 10.10
N LYS A 103 18.66 7.71 10.17
CA LYS A 103 19.23 6.53 9.49
C LYS A 103 19.20 6.69 7.97
N ALA A 104 18.16 7.28 7.42
CA ALA A 104 18.03 7.54 6.00
C ALA A 104 19.12 8.48 5.46
N LYS A 105 19.68 9.41 6.26
CA LYS A 105 20.82 10.23 5.82
C LYS A 105 22.05 9.38 5.47
N GLN A 106 22.25 8.28 6.18
CA GLN A 106 23.43 7.41 6.10
C GLN A 106 23.26 6.28 5.08
N ASN A 107 22.04 6.05 4.59
CA ASN A 107 21.71 4.88 3.78
C ASN A 107 21.21 5.29 2.40
N ARG A 108 21.67 4.62 1.35
CA ARG A 108 21.22 4.86 -0.02
C ARG A 108 19.87 4.20 -0.31
N VAL A 109 19.62 3.05 0.30
CA VAL A 109 18.37 2.31 0.17
C VAL A 109 17.69 2.24 1.53
N VAL A 110 16.43 2.65 1.61
CA VAL A 110 15.58 2.42 2.78
C VAL A 110 14.39 1.60 2.33
N MET A 111 14.13 0.50 3.03
CA MET A 111 13.02 -0.39 2.73
C MET A 111 11.98 -0.36 3.85
N PHE A 112 10.71 -0.41 3.46
CA PHE A 112 9.58 -0.56 4.37
C PHE A 112 8.71 -1.72 3.88
N ASN A 113 8.32 -2.62 4.78
CA ASN A 113 7.34 -3.65 4.44
C ASN A 113 5.93 -3.25 4.83
N GLU A 114 4.94 -3.99 4.33
CA GLU A 114 3.57 -3.89 4.79
C GLU A 114 2.86 -5.24 4.88
N ALA A 115 1.86 -5.30 5.74
CA ALA A 115 0.74 -6.19 5.51
C ALA A 115 -0.23 -5.53 4.51
N HIS A 116 -0.53 -6.19 3.38
CA HIS A 116 -1.38 -5.61 2.32
C HIS A 116 -2.78 -5.16 2.79
N TYR A 117 -3.29 -5.81 3.85
CA TYR A 117 -4.59 -5.53 4.47
C TYR A 117 -4.53 -4.41 5.54
N ASN A 118 -3.35 -3.86 5.85
CA ASN A 118 -3.19 -2.80 6.85
C ASN A 118 -2.63 -1.51 6.21
N PRO A 119 -3.52 -0.66 5.64
CA PRO A 119 -3.13 0.58 4.96
C PRO A 119 -2.46 1.63 5.85
N ARG A 120 -2.53 1.46 7.18
CA ARG A 120 -1.84 2.33 8.12
C ARG A 120 -0.34 2.40 7.88
N HIS A 121 0.28 1.31 7.41
CA HIS A 121 1.69 1.29 7.03
C HIS A 121 2.00 2.31 5.92
N ARG A 122 1.09 2.45 4.95
CA ARG A 122 1.21 3.41 3.84
C ARG A 122 1.07 4.84 4.34
N VAL A 123 0.17 5.08 5.30
CA VAL A 123 -0.01 6.38 5.95
C VAL A 123 1.28 6.81 6.68
N PHE A 124 1.92 5.88 7.39
CA PHE A 124 3.20 6.15 8.04
C PHE A 124 4.29 6.51 7.03
N VAL A 125 4.51 5.70 5.99
CA VAL A 125 5.56 5.99 4.99
C VAL A 125 5.28 7.28 4.21
N THR A 126 4.02 7.57 3.88
CA THR A 126 3.61 8.85 3.26
C THR A 126 4.10 10.04 4.06
N SER A 127 4.01 9.99 5.39
CA SER A 127 4.46 11.08 6.27
C SER A 127 5.97 11.33 6.26
N LEU A 128 6.77 10.41 5.72
CA LEU A 128 8.22 10.54 5.58
C LEU A 128 8.63 11.11 4.21
N LEU A 129 7.80 10.97 3.18
CA LEU A 129 8.18 11.20 1.78
C LEU A 129 8.77 12.59 1.54
N LYS A 130 8.17 13.64 2.09
CA LYS A 130 8.67 15.01 1.94
C LYS A 130 10.09 15.18 2.50
N ASN A 131 10.34 14.66 3.70
CA ASN A 131 11.66 14.77 4.35
C ASN A 131 12.68 13.87 3.65
N LEU A 132 12.29 12.66 3.22
CA LEU A 132 13.15 11.78 2.43
C LEU A 132 13.51 12.44 1.10
N ARG A 133 12.56 13.11 0.42
CA ARG A 133 12.82 13.86 -0.81
C ARG A 133 13.87 14.95 -0.59
N GLN A 134 13.78 15.69 0.52
CA GLN A 134 14.74 16.71 0.92
C GLN A 134 16.13 16.13 1.23
N GLN A 135 16.20 14.87 1.70
CA GLN A 135 17.44 14.12 1.92
C GLN A 135 18.00 13.45 0.65
N GLY A 136 17.45 13.76 -0.53
CA GLY A 136 17.96 13.28 -1.81
C GLY A 136 17.38 11.95 -2.29
N TYR A 137 16.35 11.39 -1.61
CA TYR A 137 15.61 10.26 -2.18
C TYR A 137 14.81 10.71 -3.39
N THR A 138 15.05 10.08 -4.54
CA THR A 138 14.41 10.45 -5.81
C THR A 138 13.58 9.33 -6.41
N TYR A 139 13.73 8.09 -5.93
CA TYR A 139 12.97 6.94 -6.41
C TYR A 139 12.07 6.38 -5.31
N LEU A 140 10.82 6.09 -5.68
CA LEU A 140 9.93 5.22 -4.93
C LEU A 140 9.74 3.95 -5.78
N ALA A 141 10.35 2.86 -5.34
CA ALA A 141 10.16 1.54 -5.92
C ALA A 141 9.12 0.78 -5.09
N ALA A 142 8.07 0.25 -5.70
CA ALA A 142 7.02 -0.43 -4.96
C ALA A 142 6.52 -1.69 -5.70
N GLU A 143 6.26 -2.75 -4.93
CA GLU A 143 5.79 -4.06 -5.43
C GLU A 143 4.58 -3.93 -6.36
N THR A 144 3.71 -2.96 -6.07
CA THR A 144 2.47 -2.81 -6.81
C THR A 144 2.65 -2.32 -8.24
N PHE A 145 3.75 -1.64 -8.59
CA PHE A 145 3.81 -0.89 -9.84
C PHE A 145 3.88 -1.84 -11.04
N ALA A 146 2.92 -1.68 -11.95
CA ALA A 146 2.92 -2.39 -13.22
C ALA A 146 4.10 -1.94 -14.10
N VAL A 147 4.67 -2.88 -14.87
CA VAL A 147 5.85 -2.65 -15.73
C VAL A 147 5.48 -1.90 -17.04
N ASP A 148 4.22 -1.53 -17.24
CA ASP A 148 3.75 -0.90 -18.48
C ASP A 148 4.11 0.60 -18.59
N SER A 149 4.58 1.01 -19.77
CA SER A 149 4.81 2.41 -20.16
C SER A 149 3.62 3.37 -19.96
N PHE A 150 2.37 2.89 -20.00
CA PHE A 150 1.19 3.74 -19.77
C PHE A 150 1.14 4.28 -18.34
N PHE A 151 1.65 3.52 -17.36
CA PHE A 151 1.70 3.92 -15.95
C PHE A 151 2.44 5.26 -15.74
N PHE A 152 3.52 5.49 -16.47
CA PHE A 152 4.38 6.67 -16.26
C PHE A 152 3.86 7.98 -16.87
N ARG A 153 2.72 7.94 -17.58
CA ARG A 153 2.14 9.14 -18.21
C ARG A 153 1.09 9.84 -17.35
N GLU A 154 0.59 9.16 -16.32
CA GLU A 154 -0.50 9.65 -15.51
C GLU A 154 -0.02 10.62 -14.43
N LYS A 155 -0.78 11.70 -14.21
CA LYS A 155 -0.49 12.69 -13.17
C LYS A 155 -0.98 12.27 -11.77
N HIS A 156 -1.64 11.11 -11.70
CA HIS A 156 -2.26 10.55 -10.51
C HIS A 156 -2.33 9.01 -10.62
N PRO A 157 -2.47 8.27 -9.51
CA PRO A 157 -2.67 6.83 -9.55
C PRO A 157 -4.02 6.48 -10.18
N VAL A 158 -4.00 5.41 -10.97
CA VAL A 158 -5.15 4.86 -11.70
C VAL A 158 -5.24 3.35 -11.47
N PHE A 159 -6.33 2.70 -11.88
CA PHE A 159 -6.54 1.26 -11.65
C PHE A 159 -5.47 0.35 -12.26
N PHE A 160 -4.78 0.82 -13.29
CA PHE A 160 -3.69 0.13 -13.97
C PHE A 160 -2.31 0.49 -13.40
N THR A 161 -2.22 1.36 -12.40
CA THR A 161 -0.98 1.58 -11.64
C THR A 161 -0.50 0.29 -10.98
N GLY A 162 -1.42 -0.57 -10.54
CA GLY A 162 -1.06 -1.76 -9.78
C GLY A 162 -2.24 -2.38 -9.03
N LEU A 163 -2.07 -3.62 -8.58
CA LEU A 163 -3.08 -4.32 -7.79
C LEU A 163 -3.28 -3.66 -6.41
N TYR A 164 -2.21 -3.48 -5.65
CA TYR A 164 -2.27 -2.91 -4.29
C TYR A 164 -2.49 -1.40 -4.28
N SER A 165 -2.12 -0.70 -5.37
CA SER A 165 -2.38 0.73 -5.52
C SER A 165 -3.86 1.09 -5.62
N ARG A 166 -4.74 0.10 -5.86
CA ARG A 166 -6.19 0.28 -5.82
C ARG A 166 -6.69 0.60 -4.43
N GLU A 167 -5.92 0.34 -3.38
CA GLU A 167 -6.26 0.78 -2.05
C GLU A 167 -6.05 2.32 -1.90
N PRO A 168 -7.03 3.06 -1.36
CA PRO A 168 -6.95 4.52 -1.26
C PRO A 168 -5.71 5.08 -0.56
N GLN A 169 -5.22 4.50 0.55
CA GLN A 169 -3.98 4.99 1.19
C GLN A 169 -2.73 4.73 0.36
N PHE A 170 -2.66 3.63 -0.39
CA PHE A 170 -1.59 3.42 -1.36
C PHE A 170 -1.65 4.46 -2.47
N GLY A 171 -2.84 4.68 -3.03
CA GLY A 171 -3.08 5.76 -3.99
C GLY A 171 -2.61 7.11 -3.45
N ASN A 172 -2.94 7.45 -2.21
CA ASN A 172 -2.51 8.69 -1.56
C ASN A 172 -0.98 8.78 -1.39
N MET A 173 -0.31 7.68 -1.03
CA MET A 173 1.16 7.63 -0.98
C MET A 173 1.78 7.91 -2.36
N ILE A 174 1.22 7.32 -3.42
CA ILE A 174 1.66 7.52 -4.79
C ILE A 174 1.43 8.97 -5.24
N ARG A 175 0.28 9.57 -4.89
CA ARG A 175 -0.02 10.98 -5.17
C ARG A 175 1.02 11.90 -4.54
N GLU A 176 1.34 11.66 -3.27
CA GLU A 176 2.38 12.44 -2.56
C GLU A 176 3.76 12.23 -3.19
N ALA A 177 4.09 11.01 -3.61
CA ALA A 177 5.34 10.75 -4.32
C ALA A 177 5.41 11.52 -5.66
N ILE A 178 4.33 11.51 -6.44
CA ILE A 178 4.24 12.27 -7.70
C ILE A 178 4.36 13.78 -7.43
N SER A 179 3.63 14.30 -6.44
CA SER A 179 3.64 15.74 -6.11
C SER A 179 5.02 16.25 -5.68
N LEU A 180 5.80 15.39 -5.01
CA LEU A 180 7.18 15.65 -4.59
C LEU A 180 8.22 15.36 -5.68
N GLY A 181 7.80 14.89 -6.86
CA GLY A 181 8.66 14.61 -8.00
C GLY A 181 9.55 13.37 -7.81
N PHE A 182 9.05 12.32 -7.17
CA PHE A 182 9.69 11.01 -7.17
C PHE A 182 9.51 10.32 -8.53
N HIS A 183 10.55 9.60 -8.95
CA HIS A 183 10.45 8.60 -10.00
C HIS A 183 9.84 7.33 -9.41
N LEU A 184 8.66 6.96 -9.88
CA LEU A 184 8.06 5.67 -9.53
C LEU A 184 8.81 4.58 -10.29
N TYR A 185 9.14 3.46 -9.64
CA TYR A 185 9.95 2.41 -10.26
C TYR A 185 9.34 1.01 -10.02
N PRO A 186 8.83 0.34 -11.07
CA PRO A 186 8.37 -1.03 -10.96
C PRO A 186 9.56 -1.97 -10.82
N TYR A 187 9.52 -2.84 -9.82
CA TYR A 187 10.57 -3.83 -9.61
C TYR A 187 10.04 -5.26 -9.60
N GLU A 188 8.72 -5.49 -9.62
CA GLU A 188 8.13 -6.82 -9.62
C GLU A 188 8.75 -7.74 -10.69
N SER A 189 8.88 -9.02 -10.37
CA SER A 189 9.42 -10.01 -11.30
C SER A 189 8.47 -10.20 -12.48
N THR A 190 9.03 -10.19 -13.69
CA THR A 190 8.33 -10.54 -14.93
C THR A 190 8.58 -11.99 -15.32
N ASP A 191 9.23 -12.78 -14.46
CA ASP A 191 9.54 -14.18 -14.75
C ASP A 191 8.25 -15.02 -14.81
N THR A 192 8.22 -15.95 -15.75
CA THR A 192 7.15 -16.93 -15.93
C THR A 192 7.26 -18.11 -14.97
N LEU A 193 8.41 -18.29 -14.31
CA LEU A 193 8.62 -19.29 -13.28
C LEU A 193 7.97 -18.83 -11.96
N TYR A 194 6.75 -19.29 -11.70
CA TYR A 194 5.95 -18.96 -10.50
C TYR A 194 6.48 -19.60 -9.20
N THR A 195 7.78 -19.56 -8.95
CA THR A 195 8.36 -19.95 -7.65
C THR A 195 8.68 -18.71 -6.83
N GLN A 196 8.55 -18.81 -5.49
CA GLN A 196 8.90 -17.71 -4.61
C GLN A 196 10.35 -17.26 -4.80
N ALA A 197 11.29 -18.20 -4.88
CA ALA A 197 12.72 -17.87 -5.04
C ALA A 197 13.02 -17.11 -6.34
N ALA A 198 12.41 -17.52 -7.46
CA ALA A 198 12.58 -16.82 -8.74
C ALA A 198 11.98 -15.40 -8.68
N ARG A 199 10.85 -15.22 -7.99
CA ARG A 199 10.26 -13.91 -7.76
C ARG A 199 11.20 -13.00 -6.96
N GLU A 200 11.68 -13.44 -5.79
CA GLU A 200 12.63 -12.64 -4.96
C GLU A 200 13.88 -12.25 -5.75
N GLU A 201 14.37 -13.15 -6.60
CA GLU A 201 15.55 -12.93 -7.43
C GLU A 201 15.29 -11.91 -8.55
N GLY A 202 14.15 -12.03 -9.25
CA GLY A 202 13.73 -11.05 -10.26
C GLY A 202 13.56 -9.65 -9.67
N GLU A 203 12.90 -9.55 -8.52
CA GLU A 203 12.71 -8.30 -7.79
C GLU A 203 14.04 -7.66 -7.40
N ALA A 204 14.95 -8.44 -6.81
CA ALA A 204 16.29 -7.97 -6.45
C ALA A 204 17.12 -7.55 -7.66
N ASN A 205 17.02 -8.29 -8.78
CA ASN A 205 17.72 -7.96 -10.03
C ASN A 205 17.24 -6.62 -10.62
N HIS A 206 15.93 -6.35 -10.62
CA HIS A 206 15.39 -5.08 -11.10
C HIS A 206 15.82 -3.88 -10.25
N LEU A 207 15.87 -4.04 -8.93
CA LEU A 207 16.39 -3.02 -8.01
C LEU A 207 17.90 -2.83 -8.18
N ASN A 208 18.67 -3.91 -8.33
CA ASN A 208 20.10 -3.84 -8.57
C ASN A 208 20.42 -3.10 -9.87
N LYS A 209 19.64 -3.37 -10.93
CA LYS A 209 19.74 -2.66 -12.21
C LYS A 209 19.52 -1.16 -12.05
N LEU A 210 18.51 -0.75 -11.27
CA LEU A 210 18.29 0.66 -10.95
C LEU A 210 19.53 1.29 -10.28
N LEU A 211 20.09 0.61 -9.28
CA LEU A 211 21.25 1.09 -8.52
C LEU A 211 22.54 1.14 -9.37
N GLN A 212 22.68 0.24 -10.34
CA GLN A 212 23.79 0.26 -11.31
C GLN A 212 23.64 1.39 -12.34
N GLN A 213 22.42 1.62 -12.83
CA GLN A 213 22.14 2.70 -13.79
C GLN A 213 22.22 4.09 -13.15
N HIS A 214 21.90 4.18 -11.86
CA HIS A 214 21.96 5.41 -11.07
C HIS A 214 22.77 5.22 -9.78
N PRO A 215 24.12 5.19 -9.85
CA PRO A 215 24.98 4.92 -8.70
C PRO A 215 24.88 5.92 -7.53
N GLU A 216 24.35 7.12 -7.77
CA GLU A 216 24.14 8.14 -6.72
C GLU A 216 22.68 8.20 -6.24
N ALA A 217 21.77 7.41 -6.83
CA ALA A 217 20.37 7.44 -6.45
C ALA A 217 20.17 6.95 -5.02
N LYS A 218 19.30 7.66 -4.29
CA LYS A 218 18.70 7.19 -3.05
C LYS A 218 17.29 6.71 -3.32
N VAL A 219 16.98 5.49 -2.87
CA VAL A 219 15.80 4.72 -3.27
C VAL A 219 15.00 4.34 -2.02
N ILE A 220 13.70 4.61 -2.05
CA ILE A 220 12.74 4.05 -1.11
C ILE A 220 12.17 2.78 -1.77
N VAL A 221 12.22 1.64 -1.08
CA VAL A 221 11.59 0.39 -1.55
C VAL A 221 10.43 0.05 -0.63
N TYR A 222 9.26 -0.24 -1.20
CA TYR A 222 8.04 -0.56 -0.47
C TYR A 222 7.47 -1.91 -0.91
N CYS A 223 7.42 -2.88 0.00
CA CYS A 223 7.14 -4.27 -0.32
C CYS A 223 6.20 -4.97 0.68
N GLY A 224 5.65 -6.11 0.31
CA GLY A 224 4.83 -6.96 1.16
C GLY A 224 5.64 -7.78 2.14
N PHE A 225 5.18 -7.87 3.38
CA PHE A 225 5.60 -8.82 4.40
C PHE A 225 7.12 -9.10 4.44
N ASP A 226 7.53 -10.28 4.01
CA ASP A 226 8.85 -10.85 4.29
C ASP A 226 9.90 -10.53 3.23
N HIS A 227 9.52 -9.85 2.12
CA HIS A 227 10.44 -9.41 1.07
C HIS A 227 11.58 -8.52 1.61
N ILE A 228 11.30 -7.80 2.70
CA ILE A 228 12.25 -6.90 3.36
C ILE A 228 13.35 -7.62 4.15
N LYS A 229 13.21 -8.92 4.44
CA LYS A 229 14.14 -9.61 5.32
C LYS A 229 15.48 -9.84 4.63
N GLU A 230 16.55 -9.56 5.36
CA GLU A 230 17.93 -9.60 4.85
C GLU A 230 18.61 -10.96 5.02
N ASP A 231 17.97 -11.89 5.73
CA ASP A 231 18.50 -13.22 6.01
C ASP A 231 17.47 -14.31 5.69
N THR A 232 17.98 -15.53 5.54
CA THR A 232 17.25 -16.71 5.09
C THR A 232 16.06 -17.02 5.99
N ILE A 233 14.92 -17.31 5.35
CA ILE A 233 13.70 -17.80 6.00
C ILE A 233 13.54 -19.28 5.66
N LYS A 234 13.31 -20.11 6.69
CA LYS A 234 13.10 -21.55 6.52
C LYS A 234 11.91 -21.82 5.59
N GLY A 235 12.14 -22.57 4.51
CA GLY A 235 11.11 -22.94 3.53
C GLY A 235 10.85 -21.88 2.44
N TRP A 236 11.43 -20.68 2.55
CA TRP A 236 11.32 -19.60 1.57
C TRP A 236 12.66 -19.30 0.90
N GLY A 237 13.76 -19.39 1.64
CA GLY A 237 15.10 -19.02 1.18
C GLY A 237 15.46 -17.58 1.53
N LEU A 238 16.40 -17.00 0.78
CA LEU A 238 16.82 -15.61 0.94
C LEU A 238 15.80 -14.67 0.24
N PRO A 239 15.18 -13.71 0.96
CA PRO A 239 14.24 -12.76 0.37
C PRO A 239 14.92 -11.65 -0.43
N MET A 240 14.12 -10.82 -1.09
CA MET A 240 14.52 -9.75 -2.02
C MET A 240 15.55 -8.81 -1.41
N ALA A 241 15.35 -8.33 -0.18
CA ALA A 241 16.30 -7.41 0.46
C ALA A 241 17.67 -8.06 0.69
N GLY A 242 17.69 -9.30 1.21
CA GLY A 242 18.92 -10.07 1.39
C GLY A 242 19.63 -10.36 0.06
N ARG A 243 18.88 -10.68 -1.00
CA ARG A 243 19.43 -10.87 -2.35
C ARG A 243 20.00 -9.57 -2.91
N LEU A 244 19.29 -8.45 -2.77
CA LEU A 244 19.76 -7.14 -3.22
C LEU A 244 21.07 -6.76 -2.53
N LYS A 245 21.18 -7.00 -1.22
CA LYS A 245 22.40 -6.77 -0.44
C LYS A 245 23.58 -7.54 -1.00
N VAL A 246 23.40 -8.83 -1.28
CA VAL A 246 24.45 -9.68 -1.89
C VAL A 246 24.80 -9.22 -3.30
N MET A 247 23.81 -8.89 -4.12
CA MET A 247 24.00 -8.54 -5.54
C MET A 247 24.62 -7.16 -5.76
N SER A 248 24.24 -6.17 -4.95
CA SER A 248 24.65 -4.77 -5.11
C SER A 248 25.83 -4.38 -4.22
N GLY A 249 26.10 -5.14 -3.16
CA GLY A 249 27.04 -4.77 -2.10
C GLY A 249 26.56 -3.59 -1.23
N ILE A 250 25.32 -3.12 -1.43
CA ILE A 250 24.70 -2.05 -0.64
C ILE A 250 23.86 -2.68 0.45
N ASP A 251 24.12 -2.31 1.70
CA ASP A 251 23.30 -2.72 2.83
C ASP A 251 22.05 -1.82 2.91
N PRO A 252 20.82 -2.32 2.65
CA PRO A 252 19.63 -1.52 2.75
C PRO A 252 19.22 -1.31 4.20
N TYR A 253 18.77 -0.11 4.56
CA TYR A 253 18.18 0.11 5.89
C TYR A 253 16.73 -0.38 5.94
N THR A 254 16.46 -1.46 6.68
CA THR A 254 15.16 -2.16 6.64
C THR A 254 14.28 -1.89 7.87
N VAL A 255 13.05 -1.44 7.63
CA VAL A 255 12.07 -1.13 8.69
C VAL A 255 10.83 -2.01 8.56
N ASP A 256 10.64 -2.93 9.51
CA ASP A 256 9.45 -3.79 9.57
C ASP A 256 8.29 -3.08 10.29
N GLN A 257 7.15 -2.98 9.61
CA GLN A 257 5.92 -2.37 10.12
C GLN A 257 4.91 -3.41 10.65
N VAL A 258 5.17 -4.71 10.46
CA VAL A 258 4.17 -5.77 10.64
C VAL A 258 4.22 -6.41 12.04
N VAL A 259 5.41 -6.58 12.62
CA VAL A 259 5.61 -7.34 13.86
C VAL A 259 5.05 -6.59 15.08
N LEU A 260 5.26 -5.27 15.14
CA LEU A 260 4.80 -4.41 16.24
C LEU A 260 3.61 -3.53 15.82
N ALA A 261 2.69 -4.10 15.04
CA ALA A 261 1.38 -3.54 14.74
C ALA A 261 0.26 -4.26 15.50
N GLU A 262 -0.86 -3.55 15.69
CA GLU A 262 -2.06 -4.10 16.32
C GLU A 262 -2.69 -5.23 15.51
N LYS A 263 -3.29 -6.18 16.25
CA LYS A 263 -4.15 -7.26 15.76
C LYS A 263 -5.60 -7.01 16.18
N ALA A 264 -6.54 -7.68 15.53
CA ALA A 264 -7.96 -7.55 15.83
C ALA A 264 -8.29 -7.98 17.26
N ASP A 265 -7.60 -9.01 17.75
CA ASP A 265 -7.55 -9.40 19.15
C ASP A 265 -6.18 -9.06 19.72
N SER A 266 -6.18 -8.29 20.81
CA SER A 266 -4.97 -7.93 21.56
C SER A 266 -4.15 -9.14 22.02
N THR A 267 -4.77 -10.33 22.20
CA THR A 267 -4.07 -11.56 22.59
C THR A 267 -3.20 -12.16 21.47
N MET A 268 -3.42 -11.73 20.22
CA MET A 268 -2.64 -12.13 19.04
C MET A 268 -1.49 -11.17 18.74
N ASN A 269 -1.43 -10.01 19.42
CA ASN A 269 -0.31 -9.09 19.28
C ASN A 269 1.02 -9.79 19.60
N SER A 270 2.11 -9.29 19.03
CA SER A 270 3.45 -9.64 19.51
C SER A 270 3.51 -9.44 21.04
N PRO A 271 4.08 -10.36 21.83
CA PRO A 271 4.20 -10.17 23.28
C PRO A 271 4.99 -8.90 23.64
N TYR A 272 5.88 -8.45 22.74
CA TYR A 272 6.61 -7.20 22.88
C TYR A 272 5.72 -5.96 22.71
N TYR A 273 4.64 -6.04 21.93
CA TYR A 273 3.76 -4.92 21.61
C TYR A 273 3.14 -4.28 22.86
N SER A 274 2.66 -5.09 23.80
CA SER A 274 2.02 -4.62 25.04
C SER A 274 3.02 -4.03 26.06
N MET A 275 4.31 -4.26 25.86
CA MET A 275 5.38 -3.73 26.70
C MET A 275 5.87 -2.35 26.25
N VAL A 276 5.58 -1.96 24.99
CA VAL A 276 5.93 -0.63 24.49
C VAL A 276 5.05 0.42 25.16
N ARG A 277 5.68 1.45 25.72
CA ARG A 277 5.02 2.59 26.39
C ARG A 277 5.16 3.85 25.53
N SER A 278 4.39 3.92 24.43
CA SER A 278 4.37 5.08 23.53
C SER A 278 2.96 5.34 23.00
N ASN A 279 2.59 6.61 22.89
CA ASN A 279 1.34 7.05 22.24
C ASN A 279 1.55 7.47 20.79
N THR A 280 2.78 7.40 20.29
CA THR A 280 3.15 7.72 18.90
C THR A 280 3.86 6.53 18.27
N TYR A 281 4.02 6.56 16.95
CA TYR A 281 4.91 5.63 16.25
C TYR A 281 6.31 5.70 16.87
N ALA A 282 6.90 4.54 17.14
CA ALA A 282 8.17 4.47 17.85
C ALA A 282 9.11 3.42 17.26
N ILE A 283 10.40 3.71 17.36
CA ILE A 283 11.46 2.71 17.28
C ILE A 283 11.97 2.48 18.70
N LEU A 284 12.16 1.23 19.07
CA LEU A 284 12.69 0.86 20.38
C LEU A 284 14.20 0.82 20.25
N VAL A 285 14.94 1.56 21.08
CA VAL A 285 16.41 1.66 20.99
C VAL A 285 17.09 1.33 22.30
N ASP A 286 18.29 0.75 22.22
CA ASP A 286 19.17 0.51 23.36
C ASP A 286 19.85 1.80 23.85
N SER A 287 20.67 1.70 24.90
CA SER A 287 21.42 2.84 25.45
C SER A 287 22.48 3.42 24.49
N ALA A 288 22.88 2.67 23.46
CA ALA A 288 23.78 3.12 22.42
C ALA A 288 23.03 3.69 21.19
N GLY A 289 21.70 3.69 21.22
CA GLY A 289 20.86 4.18 20.12
C GLY A 289 20.68 3.18 18.98
N ASN A 290 20.95 1.89 19.19
CA ASN A 290 20.67 0.84 18.21
C ASN A 290 19.23 0.37 18.32
N ALA A 291 18.57 0.18 17.18
CA ALA A 291 17.19 -0.29 17.15
C ALA A 291 17.07 -1.76 17.57
N TYR A 292 16.01 -2.06 18.32
CA TYR A 292 15.54 -3.42 18.54
C TYR A 292 15.08 -4.04 17.22
N ASN A 293 15.52 -5.27 16.96
CA ASN A 293 15.13 -6.02 15.78
C ASN A 293 15.03 -7.53 16.02
N ASN A 294 14.60 -8.25 14.98
CA ASN A 294 14.46 -9.72 14.99
C ASN A 294 15.64 -10.44 14.30
N ARG A 295 16.77 -9.74 14.12
CA ARG A 295 17.99 -10.16 13.39
C ARG A 295 17.86 -10.36 11.88
N LYS A 296 16.67 -10.13 11.30
CA LYS A 296 16.46 -10.22 9.84
C LYS A 296 16.09 -8.87 9.21
N VAL A 297 15.95 -7.83 10.01
CA VAL A 297 15.74 -6.44 9.60
C VAL A 297 16.49 -5.54 10.57
N ASP A 298 16.65 -4.26 10.25
CA ASP A 298 17.37 -3.31 11.10
C ASP A 298 16.52 -2.73 12.22
N ALA A 299 15.22 -2.52 11.99
CA ALA A 299 14.33 -1.93 12.97
C ALA A 299 12.89 -2.47 12.88
N LEU A 300 12.23 -2.55 14.03
CA LEU A 300 10.77 -2.78 14.11
C LEU A 300 10.05 -1.49 14.45
N LEU A 301 9.10 -1.09 13.60
CA LEU A 301 8.21 0.04 13.82
C LEU A 301 7.05 -0.38 14.73
N TYR A 302 6.99 0.21 15.91
CA TYR A 302 5.80 0.18 16.74
C TYR A 302 4.75 1.15 16.21
N SER A 303 3.55 0.63 15.95
CA SER A 303 2.36 1.43 15.67
C SER A 303 1.46 1.49 16.91
N PRO A 304 1.15 2.67 17.48
CA PRO A 304 0.30 2.76 18.67
C PRO A 304 -1.13 2.27 18.37
N PRO A 305 -1.93 1.76 19.33
CA PRO A 305 -3.29 1.31 19.05
C PRO A 305 -4.13 2.37 18.32
N ALA A 306 -4.85 1.96 17.28
CA ALA A 306 -5.80 2.85 16.62
C ALA A 306 -7.02 3.10 17.51
N TYR A 307 -7.58 4.29 17.40
CA TYR A 307 -8.85 4.64 18.01
C TYR A 307 -9.80 5.21 16.96
N THR A 308 -11.09 5.24 17.27
CA THR A 308 -12.12 5.60 16.29
C THR A 308 -12.48 7.08 16.40
N ILE A 309 -12.52 7.77 15.26
CA ILE A 309 -13.07 9.12 15.07
C ILE A 309 -14.15 9.00 13.99
N HIS A 310 -15.40 9.34 14.30
CA HIS A 310 -16.53 9.26 13.36
C HIS A 310 -16.60 7.92 12.59
N ASN A 311 -16.62 6.80 13.33
CA ASN A 311 -16.62 5.43 12.78
C ASN A 311 -15.45 5.08 11.82
N ARG A 312 -14.38 5.86 11.82
CA ARG A 312 -13.14 5.59 11.07
C ARG A 312 -11.95 5.52 12.02
N GLU A 313 -10.96 4.74 11.67
CA GLU A 313 -9.68 4.69 12.37
C GLU A 313 -8.98 6.05 12.29
N ASN A 314 -8.44 6.54 13.41
CA ASN A 314 -7.90 7.91 13.53
C ASN A 314 -6.81 8.23 12.49
N TRP A 315 -6.00 7.24 12.12
CA TRP A 315 -4.91 7.39 11.15
C TRP A 315 -5.41 7.67 9.73
N VAL A 316 -6.69 7.43 9.43
CA VAL A 316 -7.33 7.78 8.15
C VAL A 316 -7.41 9.30 7.96
N PHE A 317 -7.28 10.09 9.02
CA PHE A 317 -7.26 11.56 8.95
C PHE A 317 -5.84 12.14 9.07
N GLU A 318 -4.80 11.31 9.06
CA GLU A 318 -3.41 11.79 8.96
C GLU A 318 -3.09 12.32 7.55
N ASN A 319 -1.92 12.96 7.43
CA ASN A 319 -1.38 13.51 6.18
C ASN A 319 -2.29 14.58 5.52
N GLY A 320 -2.83 15.49 6.32
CA GLY A 320 -3.55 16.67 5.83
C GLY A 320 -5.01 16.45 5.47
N ARG A 321 -5.60 15.33 5.91
CA ARG A 321 -7.01 15.01 5.68
C ARG A 321 -7.88 15.37 6.87
N LEU A 322 -9.13 15.72 6.62
CA LEU A 322 -10.13 16.08 7.63
C LEU A 322 -11.40 15.23 7.47
N PRO A 323 -12.12 14.98 8.57
CA PRO A 323 -13.41 14.29 8.52
C PRO A 323 -14.48 15.16 7.85
N TYR A 324 -15.25 14.55 6.96
CA TYR A 324 -16.43 15.13 6.32
C TYR A 324 -17.65 14.24 6.57
N LEU A 325 -18.65 14.76 7.29
CA LEU A 325 -19.89 14.05 7.59
C LEU A 325 -20.90 14.20 6.45
N LEU A 326 -21.55 13.08 6.10
CA LEU A 326 -22.62 13.03 5.09
C LEU A 326 -24.02 13.18 5.71
N ASP A 327 -24.11 13.48 7.00
CA ASP A 327 -25.35 13.50 7.79
C ASP A 327 -26.38 14.53 7.31
N LYS A 328 -25.91 15.62 6.68
CA LYS A 328 -26.74 16.69 6.12
C LYS A 328 -27.07 16.49 4.64
N ILE A 329 -26.54 15.46 3.99
CA ILE A 329 -26.76 15.21 2.57
C ILE A 329 -28.03 14.38 2.38
N LYS A 330 -28.91 14.82 1.48
CA LYS A 330 -30.05 14.01 1.02
C LYS A 330 -29.52 12.91 0.12
N VAL A 331 -29.44 11.68 0.63
CA VAL A 331 -29.01 10.50 -0.13
C VAL A 331 -30.14 10.00 -1.02
N GLU A 332 -29.87 9.87 -2.31
CA GLU A 332 -30.82 9.43 -3.34
C GLU A 332 -30.51 8.04 -3.90
N VAL A 333 -29.39 7.45 -3.51
CA VAL A 333 -29.01 6.06 -3.82
C VAL A 333 -29.51 5.09 -2.75
N SER A 334 -29.56 3.80 -3.08
CA SER A 334 -30.00 2.75 -2.14
C SER A 334 -28.84 2.35 -1.20
N TYR A 335 -29.16 1.88 0.01
CA TYR A 335 -28.18 1.18 0.85
C TYR A 335 -28.07 -0.31 0.45
N PRO A 336 -26.90 -0.95 0.61
CA PRO A 336 -25.61 -0.30 0.84
C PRO A 336 -25.12 0.48 -0.39
N PHE A 337 -24.28 1.49 -0.17
CA PHE A 337 -23.56 2.19 -1.23
C PHE A 337 -22.08 2.37 -0.87
N LEU A 338 -21.23 2.49 -1.89
CA LEU A 338 -19.85 2.95 -1.75
C LEU A 338 -19.81 4.46 -1.87
N ALA A 339 -19.34 5.15 -0.83
CA ALA A 339 -19.00 6.55 -0.88
C ALA A 339 -17.52 6.70 -1.25
N LYS A 340 -17.24 7.30 -2.41
CA LYS A 340 -15.89 7.48 -2.94
C LYS A 340 -15.57 8.96 -3.03
N VAL A 341 -14.35 9.34 -2.65
CA VAL A 341 -13.84 10.72 -2.73
C VAL A 341 -12.77 10.77 -3.80
N TYR A 342 -12.89 11.70 -4.74
CA TYR A 342 -11.90 11.96 -5.79
C TYR A 342 -11.39 13.39 -5.69
N LEU A 343 -10.17 13.66 -6.13
CA LEU A 343 -9.74 15.04 -6.39
C LEU A 343 -10.39 15.52 -7.68
N ALA A 344 -10.78 16.80 -7.74
CA ALA A 344 -11.47 17.34 -8.91
C ALA A 344 -10.64 17.29 -10.21
N GLY A 345 -9.31 17.28 -10.10
CA GLY A 345 -8.38 17.17 -11.23
C GLY A 345 -8.11 15.74 -11.73
N ASP A 346 -8.67 14.71 -11.09
CA ASP A 346 -8.46 13.32 -11.47
C ASP A 346 -9.39 12.85 -12.61
N ASP A 347 -8.92 11.93 -13.45
CA ASP A 347 -9.76 11.20 -14.41
C ASP A 347 -10.58 10.13 -13.66
N ARG A 348 -11.80 10.49 -13.28
CA ARG A 348 -12.71 9.65 -12.49
C ARG A 348 -13.06 8.29 -13.12
N GLU A 349 -12.84 8.09 -14.42
CA GLU A 349 -13.10 6.80 -15.05
C GLU A 349 -12.11 5.73 -14.59
N CYS A 350 -10.89 6.15 -14.23
CA CYS A 350 -9.82 5.22 -13.88
C CYS A 350 -9.03 5.58 -12.62
N ALA A 351 -9.22 6.77 -12.05
CA ALA A 351 -8.50 7.24 -10.88
C ALA A 351 -8.77 6.40 -9.64
N ILE A 352 -7.73 6.25 -8.82
CA ILE A 352 -7.88 5.73 -7.47
C ILE A 352 -8.46 6.84 -6.57
N PRO A 353 -9.63 6.64 -5.95
CA PRO A 353 -10.19 7.61 -5.02
C PRO A 353 -9.28 7.80 -3.79
N VAL A 354 -9.28 9.02 -3.24
CA VAL A 354 -8.48 9.37 -2.06
C VAL A 354 -9.05 8.81 -0.75
N ASP A 355 -10.35 8.45 -0.77
CA ASP A 355 -11.02 7.72 0.30
C ASP A 355 -12.19 6.91 -0.28
N ILE A 356 -12.45 5.74 0.30
CA ILE A 356 -13.65 4.94 0.06
C ILE A 356 -14.19 4.48 1.40
N ARG A 357 -15.52 4.50 1.52
CA ARG A 357 -16.22 3.82 2.61
C ARG A 357 -17.52 3.19 2.12
N GLU A 358 -17.73 1.91 2.38
CA GLU A 358 -19.07 1.32 2.29
C GLU A 358 -19.94 1.82 3.46
N ILE A 359 -21.14 2.30 3.15
CA ILE A 359 -22.17 2.68 4.12
C ILE A 359 -23.36 1.75 3.94
N ARG A 360 -23.73 1.02 5.00
CA ARG A 360 -24.71 -0.07 4.96
C ARG A 360 -26.10 0.35 5.40
N SER A 361 -26.22 1.44 6.16
CA SER A 361 -27.51 1.94 6.63
C SER A 361 -27.53 3.45 6.89
N LYS A 362 -28.73 3.99 7.10
CA LYS A 362 -28.93 5.39 7.50
C LYS A 362 -28.33 5.71 8.86
N GLU A 363 -28.33 4.76 9.77
CA GLU A 363 -27.74 4.89 11.12
C GLU A 363 -26.22 4.95 11.04
N GLU A 364 -25.61 4.15 10.16
CA GLU A 364 -24.16 4.21 9.91
C GLU A 364 -23.78 5.54 9.27
N LEU A 365 -24.54 6.00 8.27
CA LEU A 365 -24.29 7.28 7.58
C LEU A 365 -24.13 8.45 8.55
N LYS A 366 -24.99 8.54 9.56
CA LYS A 366 -24.99 9.64 10.55
C LYS A 366 -23.73 9.72 11.40
N LYS A 367 -22.95 8.64 11.46
CA LYS A 367 -21.79 8.51 12.36
C LYS A 367 -20.48 8.39 11.61
N THR A 368 -20.53 8.11 10.31
CA THR A 368 -19.35 7.80 9.50
C THR A 368 -18.92 9.00 8.68
N ALA A 369 -17.67 9.42 8.88
CA ALA A 369 -17.05 10.46 8.07
C ALA A 369 -16.27 9.88 6.89
N LEU A 370 -16.18 10.66 5.81
CA LEU A 370 -15.18 10.49 4.75
C LEU A 370 -13.93 11.32 5.08
N ALA A 371 -12.77 10.94 4.56
CA ALA A 371 -11.53 11.69 4.70
C ALA A 371 -11.21 12.48 3.43
N LEU A 372 -11.18 13.81 3.54
CA LEU A 372 -10.95 14.73 2.43
C LEU A 372 -9.68 15.53 2.66
N PHE A 373 -8.95 15.85 1.59
CA PHE A 373 -7.85 16.81 1.65
C PHE A 373 -8.40 18.23 1.78
N ALA A 374 -8.17 18.87 2.93
CA ALA A 374 -8.84 20.12 3.29
C ALA A 374 -8.57 21.30 2.34
N ARG A 375 -7.45 21.27 1.62
CA ARG A 375 -7.00 22.32 0.71
C ARG A 375 -7.30 22.03 -0.74
N GLU A 376 -7.92 20.89 -1.03
CA GLU A 376 -8.21 20.44 -2.39
C GLU A 376 -9.71 20.46 -2.66
N GLN A 377 -10.08 20.78 -3.89
CA GLN A 377 -11.45 20.58 -4.34
C GLN A 377 -11.67 19.08 -4.56
N CYS A 378 -12.69 18.52 -3.91
CA CYS A 378 -13.01 17.11 -3.96
C CYS A 378 -14.36 16.86 -4.65
N ILE A 379 -14.54 15.68 -5.23
CA ILE A 379 -15.82 15.19 -5.74
C ILE A 379 -16.18 13.95 -4.93
N ILE A 380 -17.35 13.99 -4.29
CA ILE A 380 -17.90 12.81 -3.62
C ILE A 380 -18.85 12.11 -4.59
N SER A 381 -18.70 10.81 -4.72
CA SER A 381 -19.55 9.95 -5.55
C SER A 381 -20.08 8.78 -4.73
N LEU A 382 -21.39 8.71 -4.57
CA LEU A 382 -22.10 7.56 -4.01
C LEU A 382 -22.50 6.64 -5.16
N VAL A 383 -22.29 5.33 -5.00
CA VAL A 383 -22.69 4.31 -5.98
C VAL A 383 -23.33 3.14 -5.23
N ASP A 384 -24.61 2.84 -5.51
CA ASP A 384 -25.27 1.67 -4.94
C ASP A 384 -25.02 0.40 -5.76
N LYS A 385 -25.43 -0.75 -5.20
CA LYS A 385 -25.31 -2.06 -5.85
C LYS A 385 -25.98 -2.18 -7.22
N LYS A 386 -26.96 -1.32 -7.53
CA LYS A 386 -27.67 -1.31 -8.81
C LYS A 386 -26.98 -0.40 -9.84
N GLY A 387 -25.85 0.21 -9.47
CA GLY A 387 -25.12 1.16 -10.29
C GLY A 387 -25.74 2.56 -10.31
N LYS A 388 -26.72 2.87 -9.45
CA LYS A 388 -27.25 4.23 -9.34
C LYS A 388 -26.19 5.11 -8.68
N THR A 389 -25.92 6.27 -9.28
CA THR A 389 -24.91 7.20 -8.80
C THR A 389 -25.51 8.52 -8.32
N GLN A 390 -24.84 9.14 -7.35
CA GLN A 390 -25.08 10.51 -6.91
C GLN A 390 -23.72 11.17 -6.68
N SER A 391 -23.47 12.35 -7.23
CA SER A 391 -22.19 13.04 -7.04
C SER A 391 -22.38 14.54 -6.83
N TRP A 392 -21.47 15.15 -6.07
CA TRP A 392 -21.39 16.60 -5.89
C TRP A 392 -19.95 17.04 -5.64
N VAL A 393 -19.68 18.31 -5.89
CA VAL A 393 -18.40 18.97 -5.62
C VAL A 393 -18.38 19.46 -4.18
N VAL A 394 -17.21 19.37 -3.57
CA VAL A 394 -16.89 19.84 -2.24
C VAL A 394 -15.70 20.79 -2.35
N GLU A 395 -15.95 22.09 -2.09
CA GLU A 395 -14.95 23.14 -2.27
C GLU A 395 -13.83 23.09 -1.24
N ALA A 396 -12.62 23.48 -1.64
CA ALA A 396 -11.47 23.59 -0.74
C ALA A 396 -11.79 24.55 0.43
N GLY A 397 -11.40 24.19 1.65
CA GLY A 397 -11.59 25.04 2.83
C GLY A 397 -13.04 25.16 3.34
N SER A 398 -14.01 24.46 2.74
CA SER A 398 -15.41 24.51 3.16
C SER A 398 -15.72 23.81 4.49
N PHE A 399 -14.74 23.14 5.10
CA PHE A 399 -14.82 22.59 6.46
C PHE A 399 -13.62 23.06 7.27
N SER A 400 -13.88 23.94 8.25
CA SER A 400 -12.92 24.27 9.30
C SER A 400 -12.98 23.21 10.42
N ARG A 401 -11.82 22.93 11.01
CA ARG A 401 -11.55 21.92 12.04
C ARG A 401 -12.57 21.86 13.18
#